data_AF-A0A931YU87-F1
#
_entry.id   AF-A0A931YU87-F1
#
_cell.length_a   1.000
_cell.length_b   1.000
_cell.length_c   1.000
_cell.angle_alpha   90.00
_cell.angle_beta   90.00
_cell.angle_gamma   90.00
#
_symmetry.space_group_name_H-M   'P 1'
#
loop_
_entity.id
_entity.type
_entity.pdbx_description
1 polymer ?
#
loop_
_entity_poly.entity_id
_entity_poly.type
_entity_poly.pdbx_seq_one_letter_code
_entity_poly.pdbx_strand_id
1 'polypeptide(L)'
;MAITRSGQRRFTKGFSSQAQLADHYQRHGADFSATDENDYESKADSFLGGPKGSKIREFIRSVSGDKLRYNVSTHAFGVLRKDGVIKTYYKVKVREPLKYFKRKCLEP
;
A
#
# COMPACT_ATOMS: atom_id res chain seq x y z
N MET A 1 -28.57 15.76 -16.67
CA MET A 1 -27.26 15.06 -16.61
C MET A 1 -26.37 15.81 -15.64
N ALA A 2 -26.02 15.21 -14.51
CA ALA A 2 -25.11 15.82 -13.54
C ALA A 2 -23.77 15.09 -13.62
N ILE A 3 -22.73 15.82 -14.03
CA ILE A 3 -21.36 15.34 -14.06
C ILE A 3 -20.83 15.50 -12.63
N THR A 4 -20.87 14.43 -11.84
CA THR A 4 -20.34 14.47 -10.47
C THR A 4 -18.82 14.54 -10.54
N ARG A 5 -18.26 15.65 -10.05
CA ARG A 5 -16.82 15.87 -9.85
C ARG A 5 -16.19 14.63 -9.21
N SER A 6 -15.24 13.99 -9.89
CA SER A 6 -14.52 12.83 -9.38
C SER A 6 -13.52 13.25 -8.30
N GLY A 7 -14.01 13.58 -7.10
CA GLY A 7 -13.20 13.42 -5.92
C GLY A 7 -12.98 11.92 -5.74
N GLN A 8 -11.77 11.42 -6.04
CA GLN A 8 -11.45 10.00 -5.81
C GLN A 8 -11.76 9.67 -4.35
N ARG A 9 -12.69 8.74 -4.14
CA ARG A 9 -13.02 8.24 -2.81
C ARG A 9 -11.76 7.59 -2.23
N ARG A 10 -11.17 8.19 -1.21
CA ARG A 10 -10.04 7.61 -0.48
C ARG A 10 -10.51 6.43 0.37
N PHE A 11 -9.75 5.35 0.34
CA PHE A 11 -10.02 4.13 1.12
C PHE A 11 -9.28 4.11 2.46
N THR A 12 -8.23 4.90 2.60
CA THR A 12 -7.32 4.99 3.73
C THR A 12 -7.21 6.43 4.23
N LYS A 13 -6.48 6.64 5.32
CA LYS A 13 -6.13 7.96 5.84
C LYS A 13 -4.82 8.52 5.25
N GLY A 14 -4.23 7.84 4.26
CA GLY A 14 -2.91 8.19 3.74
C GLY A 14 -1.77 7.82 4.70
N PHE A 15 -0.58 8.37 4.45
CA PHE A 15 0.55 8.26 5.38
C PHE A 15 0.32 9.10 6.64
N SER A 16 1.08 8.82 7.71
CA SER A 16 0.88 9.51 8.99
C SER A 16 1.26 10.99 8.98
N SER A 17 2.08 11.42 8.01
CA SER A 17 2.51 12.81 7.84
C SER A 17 3.05 13.04 6.43
N GLN A 18 3.11 14.31 6.01
CA GLN A 18 3.74 14.69 4.73
C GLN A 18 5.21 14.26 4.66
N ALA A 19 5.96 14.40 5.76
CA ALA A 19 7.37 14.00 5.79
C ALA A 19 7.54 12.49 5.56
N GLN A 20 6.65 11.66 6.13
CA GLN A 20 6.67 10.22 5.89
C GLN A 20 6.28 9.88 4.45
N LEU A 21 5.29 10.58 3.87
CA LEU A 21 4.93 10.43 2.47
C LEU A 21 6.10 10.78 1.54
N ALA A 22 6.73 11.94 1.74
CA ALA A 22 7.87 12.41 0.96
C ALA A 22 9.05 11.42 1.00
N ASP A 23 9.42 10.94 2.20
CA ASP A 23 10.48 9.92 2.35
C ASP A 23 10.13 8.62 1.60
N HIS A 24 8.88 8.15 1.73
CA HIS A 24 8.45 6.96 1.00
C HIS A 24 8.43 7.15 -0.52
N TYR A 25 7.95 8.30 -0.99
CA TYR A 25 7.94 8.64 -2.42
C TYR A 25 9.36 8.73 -2.97
N GLN A 26 10.29 9.38 -2.26
CA GLN A 26 11.68 9.47 -2.68
C GLN A 26 12.33 8.08 -2.85
N ARG A 27 12.03 7.15 -1.95
CA ARG A 27 12.59 5.79 -1.99
C ARG A 27 11.90 4.85 -2.97
N HIS A 28 10.59 5.02 -3.19
CA HIS A 28 9.74 4.01 -3.85
C HIS A 28 8.80 4.54 -4.93
N GLY A 29 8.69 5.86 -5.15
CA GLY A 29 7.83 6.45 -6.17
C GLY A 29 8.11 5.90 -7.56
N ALA A 30 9.39 5.76 -7.90
CA ALA A 30 9.84 5.18 -9.16
C ALA A 30 9.45 3.70 -9.34
N ASP A 31 9.26 2.93 -8.25
CA ASP A 31 8.81 1.54 -8.34
C ASP A 31 7.42 1.44 -8.99
N PHE A 32 6.61 2.50 -8.89
CA PHE A 32 5.23 2.55 -9.37
C PHE A 32 5.00 3.59 -10.46
N SER A 33 6.08 4.14 -11.03
CA SER A 33 5.99 5.22 -12.01
C SER A 33 5.11 6.38 -11.50
N ALA A 34 5.19 6.68 -10.21
CA ALA A 34 4.43 7.76 -9.62
C ALA A 34 5.05 9.11 -9.99
N THR A 35 4.22 10.05 -10.46
CA THR A 35 4.69 11.35 -10.96
C THR A 35 5.03 12.32 -9.83
N ASP A 36 4.36 12.18 -8.69
CA ASP A 36 4.55 12.99 -7.49
C ASP A 36 4.07 12.21 -6.24
N GLU A 37 4.19 12.85 -5.07
CA GLU A 37 3.78 12.29 -3.78
C GLU A 37 2.28 11.97 -3.72
N ASN A 38 1.42 12.79 -4.33
CA ASN A 38 -0.03 12.58 -4.30
C ASN A 38 -0.46 11.39 -5.17
N ASP A 39 0.13 11.23 -6.36
CA ASP A 39 -0.09 10.07 -7.21
C ASP A 39 0.41 8.80 -6.51
N TYR A 40 1.59 8.84 -5.92
CA TYR A 40 2.13 7.72 -5.14
C TYR A 40 1.21 7.31 -3.99
N GLU A 41 0.74 8.28 -3.19
CA GLU A 41 -0.22 8.01 -2.10
C GLU A 41 -1.55 7.47 -2.64
N SER A 42 -2.04 7.97 -3.76
CA SER A 42 -3.29 7.51 -4.38
C SER A 42 -3.19 6.05 -4.86
N LYS A 43 -2.02 5.65 -5.39
CA LYS A 43 -1.73 4.24 -5.72
C LYS A 43 -1.66 3.37 -4.47
N ALA A 44 -1.02 3.86 -3.40
CA ALA A 44 -0.95 3.15 -2.12
C ALA A 44 -2.33 2.97 -1.48
N ASP A 45 -3.16 4.03 -1.48
CA ASP A 45 -4.54 4.06 -0.99
C ASP A 45 -5.40 3.01 -1.69
N SER A 46 -5.38 3.01 -3.03
CA SER A 46 -6.09 2.05 -3.86
C SER A 46 -5.61 0.62 -3.61
N PHE A 47 -4.30 0.40 -3.52
CA PHE A 47 -3.73 -0.92 -3.29
C PHE A 47 -4.07 -1.48 -1.91
N LEU A 48 -4.05 -0.66 -0.86
CA LEU A 48 -4.21 -1.10 0.53
C LEU A 48 -5.66 -1.12 1.02
N GLY A 49 -6.42 -0.08 0.69
CA GLY A 49 -7.79 0.09 1.16
C GLY A 49 -8.85 -0.33 0.14
N GLY A 50 -8.52 -0.36 -1.15
CA GLY A 50 -9.46 -0.69 -2.22
C GLY A 50 -9.89 -2.17 -2.26
N PRO A 51 -10.78 -2.53 -3.19
CA PRO A 51 -11.19 -3.92 -3.42
C PRO A 51 -9.98 -4.85 -3.67
N LYS A 52 -10.01 -6.06 -3.09
CA LYS A 52 -8.90 -7.01 -3.20
C LYS A 52 -8.94 -7.74 -4.55
N GLY A 53 -8.00 -7.43 -5.43
CA GLY A 53 -7.82 -8.16 -6.70
C GLY A 53 -7.41 -9.64 -6.53
N SER A 54 -7.57 -10.43 -7.58
CA SER A 54 -7.28 -11.88 -7.60
C SER A 54 -5.80 -12.23 -7.41
N LYS A 55 -4.89 -11.34 -7.84
CA LYS A 55 -3.43 -11.49 -7.68
C LYS A 55 -2.91 -10.97 -6.32
N ILE A 56 -3.78 -10.45 -5.47
CA ILE A 56 -3.41 -9.90 -4.16
C ILE A 56 -3.59 -10.97 -3.08
N ARG A 57 -2.50 -11.27 -2.38
CA ARG A 57 -2.49 -11.93 -1.08
C ARG A 57 -2.72 -10.86 -0.01
N GLU A 58 -3.57 -11.18 0.95
CA GLU A 58 -3.89 -10.31 2.09
C GLU A 58 -3.72 -11.12 3.37
N PHE A 59 -3.21 -10.47 4.42
CA PHE A 59 -3.11 -11.03 5.76
C PHE A 59 -3.45 -9.95 6.79
N ILE A 60 -4.24 -10.30 7.81
CA ILE A 60 -4.54 -9.42 8.94
C ILE A 60 -3.80 -9.97 10.15
N ARG A 61 -2.94 -9.16 10.78
CA ARG A 61 -2.26 -9.56 12.01
C ARG A 61 -3.25 -9.68 13.15
N SER A 62 -3.21 -10.79 13.88
CA SER A 62 -4.15 -11.06 14.99
C SER A 62 -4.00 -10.06 16.14
N VAL A 63 -2.77 -9.63 16.44
CA VAL A 63 -2.48 -8.72 17.57
C VAL A 63 -2.69 -7.25 17.19
N SER A 64 -1.96 -6.73 16.20
CA SER A 64 -2.04 -5.31 15.83
C SER A 64 -3.27 -4.95 14.98
N GLY A 65 -3.86 -5.94 14.29
CA GLY A 65 -4.90 -5.71 13.30
C GLY A 65 -4.39 -5.06 12.00
N ASP A 66 -3.07 -4.93 11.81
CA ASP A 66 -2.52 -4.43 10.57
C ASP A 66 -2.90 -5.35 9.39
N LYS A 67 -3.30 -4.73 8.28
CA LYS A 67 -3.53 -5.40 7.01
C LYS A 67 -2.27 -5.32 6.15
N LEU A 68 -1.78 -6.46 5.73
CA LEU A 68 -0.67 -6.59 4.78
C LEU A 68 -1.23 -7.03 3.44
N ARG A 69 -0.79 -6.40 2.36
CA ARG A 69 -1.09 -6.85 0.99
C ARG A 69 0.16 -7.07 0.19
N TYR A 70 0.12 -8.08 -0.66
CA TYR A 70 1.18 -8.41 -1.59
C TYR A 70 0.60 -8.86 -2.94
N ASN A 71 1.00 -8.20 -4.03
CA ASN A 71 0.66 -8.60 -5.38
C ASN A 71 1.70 -9.59 -5.91
N VAL A 72 1.27 -10.81 -6.25
CA VAL A 72 2.19 -11.86 -6.70
C VAL A 72 2.78 -11.62 -8.10
N SER A 73 2.18 -10.74 -8.89
CA SER A 73 2.59 -10.45 -10.27
C SER A 73 3.46 -9.21 -10.38
N THR A 74 3.16 -8.15 -9.62
CA THR A 74 3.94 -6.89 -9.65
C THR A 74 4.94 -6.75 -8.52
N HIS A 75 4.91 -7.69 -7.56
CA HIS A 75 5.67 -7.66 -6.31
C HIS A 75 5.40 -6.43 -5.42
N ALA A 76 4.31 -5.70 -5.68
CA ALA A 76 3.86 -4.62 -4.82
C ALA A 76 3.52 -5.17 -3.44
N PHE A 77 4.05 -4.55 -2.39
CA PHE A 77 3.81 -4.87 -1.00
C PHE A 77 3.43 -3.59 -0.25
N GLY A 78 2.56 -3.72 0.75
CA GLY A 78 2.28 -2.63 1.67
C GLY A 78 1.64 -3.10 2.95
N VAL A 79 1.63 -2.20 3.93
CA VAL A 79 1.03 -2.41 5.25
C VAL A 79 0.13 -1.23 5.58
N LEU A 80 -1.09 -1.53 5.99
CA LEU A 80 -2.11 -0.59 6.43
C LEU A 80 -2.43 -0.88 7.89
N ARG A 81 -2.36 0.15 8.74
CA ARG A 81 -2.78 0.04 10.13
C ARG A 81 -4.27 -0.22 10.24
N LYS A 82 -4.69 -0.86 11.34
CA LYS A 82 -6.11 -1.06 11.67
C LYS A 82 -6.92 0.25 11.65
N ASP A 83 -6.31 1.37 12.01
CA ASP A 83 -6.92 2.70 12.02
C ASP A 83 -6.98 3.39 10.64
N GLY A 84 -6.47 2.74 9.59
CA GLY A 84 -6.48 3.23 8.22
C GLY A 84 -5.24 4.01 7.79
N VAL A 85 -4.20 4.13 8.63
CA VAL A 85 -2.96 4.83 8.25
C VAL A 85 -2.01 3.90 7.49
N ILE A 86 -1.48 4.35 6.35
CA ILE A 86 -0.49 3.62 5.54
C ILE A 86 0.85 3.61 6.29
N LYS A 87 1.38 2.42 6.55
CA LYS A 87 2.72 2.21 7.15
C LYS A 87 3.82 2.17 6.10
N THR A 88 3.54 1.54 4.95
CA THR A 88 4.54 1.35 3.89
C THR A 88 3.88 0.91 2.58
N TYR A 89 4.54 1.19 1.46
CA TYR A 89 4.20 0.71 0.12
C TYR A 89 5.49 0.67 -0.74
N TYR A 90 5.81 -0.44 -1.40
CA TYR A 90 7.01 -0.58 -2.26
C TYR A 90 6.96 -1.86 -3.10
N LYS A 91 7.82 -1.98 -4.11
CA LYS A 91 8.05 -3.27 -4.80
C LYS A 91 9.11 -4.09 -4.07
N VAL A 92 8.80 -5.34 -3.75
CA VAL A 92 9.76 -6.28 -3.15
C VAL A 92 10.79 -6.70 -4.19
N LYS A 93 12.08 -6.42 -3.95
CA LYS A 93 13.20 -6.69 -4.88
C LYS A 93 14.14 -7.82 -4.43
N VAL A 94 13.71 -8.67 -3.51
CA VAL A 94 14.51 -9.81 -3.03
C VAL A 94 14.26 -11.07 -3.86
N ARG A 95 15.20 -12.02 -3.85
CA ARG A 95 15.15 -13.27 -4.65
C ARG A 95 13.88 -14.10 -4.44
N GLU A 96 13.36 -14.15 -3.21
CA GLU A 96 12.19 -14.95 -2.83
C GLU A 96 11.06 -14.06 -2.29
N PRO A 97 10.34 -13.30 -3.14
CA PRO A 97 9.45 -12.23 -2.69
C PRO A 97 8.18 -12.75 -1.99
N LEU A 98 7.69 -13.95 -2.33
CA LEU A 98 6.58 -14.56 -1.60
C LEU A 98 7.00 -15.01 -0.19
N LYS A 99 8.23 -15.51 -0.02
CA LYS A 99 8.77 -15.86 1.30
C LYS A 99 9.00 -14.62 2.15
N TYR A 100 9.44 -13.52 1.52
CA TYR A 100 9.50 -12.21 2.16
C TYR A 100 8.14 -11.78 2.72
N PHE A 101 7.07 -11.85 1.91
CA PHE A 101 5.72 -11.54 2.36
C PHE A 101 5.29 -12.42 3.54
N LYS A 102 5.47 -13.75 3.44
CA LYS A 102 5.12 -14.68 4.54
C LYS A 102 5.84 -14.34 5.84
N ARG A 103 7.13 -13.98 5.80
CA ARG A 103 7.85 -13.51 6.99
C ARG A 103 7.25 -12.21 7.55
N LYS A 104 6.95 -11.24 6.68
CA LYS A 104 6.29 -9.99 7.09
C LYS A 104 4.92 -10.21 7.74
N CYS A 105 4.18 -11.26 7.37
CA CYS A 105 2.93 -11.59 8.04
C CYS A 105 3.10 -12.03 9.50
N LEU A 106 4.25 -12.60 9.85
CA LEU A 106 4.52 -13.20 11.17
C LEU A 106 5.31 -12.30 12.11
N GLU A 107 5.84 -11.19 11.61
CA GLU A 107 6.44 -10.17 12.47
C GLU A 107 5.37 -9.63 13.46
N PRO A 108 5.73 -9.33 14.72
CA PRO A 108 4.82 -8.74 15.69
C PRO A 108 4.31 -7.36 15.23
#